data_AF-A0A8J8BFJ5-F1
#
_entry.id   AF-A0A8J8BFJ5-F1
#
_cell.length_a   1.000
_cell.length_b   1.000
_cell.length_c   1.000
_cell.angle_alpha   90.00
_cell.angle_beta   90.00
_cell.angle_gamma   90.00
#
_symmetry.space_group_name_H-M   'P 1'
#
loop_
_entity.id
_entity.type
_entity.pdbx_description
1 polymer ?
#
loop_
_entity_poly.entity_id
_entity_poly.type
_entity_poly.pdbx_seq_one_letter_code
_entity_poly.pdbx_strand_id
1 'polypeptide(L)'
;MIHLVYVALDLVLAAYRDHLCGIQPSGPGARGLLEFFDSVDGQLGPESKAAPHLIATDQAVRGMLMKRAATLHLGAANYCWFADPAKALCLRLAGTPTASAPLIGMCDFARCPQATHHPCHRPLWAGAVRSGTTFLGQLGRGQAAERARLGEQVARAERVLRAIDAAASGHAHEGTER
;
A
#
# COMPACT_ATOMS: atom_id res chain seq x y z
N MET A 1 13.30 19.38 5.62
CA MET A 1 11.86 19.09 5.84
C MET A 1 11.02 19.33 4.59
N ILE A 2 11.10 20.50 3.94
CA ILE A 2 10.30 20.85 2.75
C ILE A 2 10.43 19.81 1.62
N HIS A 3 11.64 19.39 1.25
CA HIS A 3 11.87 18.41 0.18
C HIS A 3 11.25 17.02 0.46
N LEU A 4 11.17 16.59 1.72
CA LEU A 4 10.57 15.29 2.08
C LEU A 4 9.04 15.32 1.93
N VAL A 5 8.43 16.46 2.24
CA VAL A 5 6.97 16.68 2.07
C VAL A 5 6.59 16.70 0.59
N TYR A 6 7.40 17.31 -0.27
CA TYR A 6 7.17 17.29 -1.72
C TYR A 6 7.25 15.88 -2.32
N VAL A 7 8.25 15.10 -1.94
CA VAL A 7 8.37 13.68 -2.37
C VAL A 7 7.16 12.86 -1.89
N ALA A 8 6.71 13.06 -0.65
CA ALA A 8 5.52 12.38 -0.13
C ALA A 8 4.26 12.76 -0.92
N LEU A 9 4.06 14.05 -1.22
CA LEU A 9 2.93 14.50 -2.02
C LEU A 9 2.95 13.90 -3.43
N ASP A 10 4.11 13.86 -4.09
CA ASP A 10 4.22 13.31 -5.44
C ASP A 10 3.82 11.83 -5.48
N LEU A 11 4.15 11.08 -4.42
CA LEU A 11 3.71 9.69 -4.26
C LEU A 11 2.20 9.56 -4.00
N VAL A 12 1.60 10.45 -3.21
CA VAL A 12 0.14 10.46 -3.02
C VAL A 12 -0.57 10.83 -4.32
N LEU A 13 -0.05 11.81 -5.06
CA LEU A 13 -0.57 12.20 -6.38
C LEU A 13 -0.47 11.04 -7.37
N ALA A 14 0.65 10.31 -7.39
CA ALA A 14 0.81 9.13 -8.23
C ALA A 14 -0.23 8.05 -7.86
N ALA A 15 -0.38 7.73 -6.57
CA ALA A 15 -1.37 6.75 -6.11
C ALA A 15 -2.82 7.17 -6.42
N TYR A 16 -3.11 8.47 -6.37
CA TYR A 16 -4.42 9.01 -6.73
C TYR A 16 -4.67 8.95 -8.25
N ARG A 17 -3.66 9.24 -9.07
CA ARG A 17 -3.76 9.04 -10.54
C ARG A 17 -3.96 7.57 -10.90
N ASP A 18 -3.24 6.67 -10.24
CA ASP A 18 -3.44 5.23 -10.39
C ASP A 18 -4.90 4.87 -10.10
N HIS A 19 -5.46 5.36 -8.99
CA HIS A 19 -6.86 5.15 -8.61
C HIS A 19 -7.84 5.62 -9.69
N LEU A 20 -7.64 6.81 -10.26
CA LEU A 20 -8.44 7.36 -11.35
C LEU A 20 -8.31 6.55 -12.66
N CYS A 21 -7.17 5.91 -12.87
CA CYS A 21 -6.94 4.98 -13.99
C CYS A 21 -7.39 3.55 -13.68
N GLY A 22 -8.04 3.31 -12.54
CA GLY A 22 -8.51 1.98 -12.15
C GLY A 22 -7.45 1.06 -11.54
N ILE A 23 -6.22 1.54 -11.36
CA ILE A 23 -5.14 0.82 -10.69
C ILE A 23 -5.29 1.06 -9.19
N GLN A 24 -5.69 0.03 -8.46
CA GLN A 24 -6.00 0.17 -7.04
C GLN A 24 -4.83 -0.31 -6.14
N PRO A 25 -4.65 0.31 -4.96
CA PRO A 25 -3.86 -0.30 -3.89
C PRO A 25 -4.49 -1.61 -3.43
N SER A 26 -3.66 -2.51 -2.91
CA SER A 26 -4.11 -3.70 -2.18
C SER A 26 -3.58 -3.70 -0.74
N GLY A 27 -3.90 -4.75 0.02
CA GLY A 27 -3.49 -4.91 1.41
C GLY A 27 -4.49 -4.35 2.43
N PRO A 28 -4.23 -4.54 3.74
CA PRO A 28 -5.22 -4.28 4.78
C PRO A 28 -5.64 -2.81 4.91
N GLY A 29 -4.77 -1.87 4.53
CA GLY A 29 -5.06 -0.44 4.54
C GLY A 29 -5.72 0.10 3.27
N ALA A 30 -5.93 -0.73 2.24
CA ALA A 30 -6.40 -0.26 0.93
C ALA A 30 -7.75 0.44 1.02
N ARG A 31 -8.73 -0.19 1.70
CA ARG A 31 -10.08 0.37 1.86
C ARG A 31 -10.08 1.81 2.38
N GLY A 32 -9.32 2.07 3.45
CA GLY A 32 -9.27 3.42 4.04
C GLY A 32 -8.56 4.46 3.17
N LEU A 33 -7.65 4.03 2.27
CA LEU A 33 -7.06 4.91 1.27
C LEU A 33 -8.04 5.20 0.13
N LEU A 34 -8.77 4.18 -0.33
CA LEU A 34 -9.80 4.31 -1.37
C LEU A 34 -10.93 5.23 -0.92
N GLU A 35 -11.49 5.02 0.28
CA GLU A 35 -12.51 5.89 0.88
C GLU A 35 -12.02 7.36 0.94
N PHE A 36 -10.73 7.56 1.17
CA PHE A 36 -10.14 8.91 1.14
C PHE A 36 -10.09 9.48 -0.28
N PHE A 37 -9.67 8.72 -1.29
CA PHE A 37 -9.68 9.17 -2.68
C PHE A 37 -11.10 9.44 -3.20
N ASP A 38 -12.07 8.58 -2.90
CA ASP A 38 -13.48 8.79 -3.22
C ASP A 38 -14.00 10.12 -2.61
N SER A 39 -13.55 10.45 -1.39
CA SER A 39 -13.91 11.72 -0.74
C SER A 39 -13.29 12.94 -1.42
N VAL A 40 -12.10 12.80 -2.03
CA VAL A 40 -11.46 13.85 -2.83
C VAL A 40 -12.26 14.02 -4.13
N ASP A 41 -12.60 12.92 -4.81
CA ASP A 41 -13.41 12.92 -6.03
C ASP A 41 -14.78 13.57 -5.83
N GLY A 42 -15.42 13.31 -4.69
CA GLY A 42 -16.70 13.91 -4.31
C GLY A 42 -16.65 15.43 -4.17
N GLN A 43 -15.47 15.99 -3.87
CA GLN A 43 -15.25 17.43 -3.69
C GLN A 43 -14.80 18.14 -4.98
N LEU A 44 -14.48 17.39 -6.04
CA LEU A 44 -14.12 17.97 -7.33
C LEU A 44 -15.34 18.43 -8.13
N GLY A 45 -15.23 19.63 -8.71
CA GLY A 45 -16.22 20.17 -9.63
C GLY A 45 -16.27 19.39 -10.96
N PRO A 46 -17.32 19.58 -11.78
CA PRO A 46 -17.51 18.86 -13.04
C PRO A 46 -16.34 19.02 -14.03
N GLU A 47 -15.73 20.21 -14.06
CA GLU A 47 -14.61 20.54 -14.95
C GLU A 47 -13.33 19.75 -14.60
N SER A 48 -13.00 19.64 -13.31
CA SER A 48 -11.85 18.85 -12.84
C SER A 48 -12.04 17.35 -13.11
N LYS A 49 -13.29 16.85 -13.04
CA LYS A 49 -13.62 15.46 -13.39
C LYS A 49 -13.50 15.18 -14.90
N ALA A 50 -13.80 16.17 -15.73
CA ALA A 50 -13.71 16.06 -17.18
C ALA A 50 -12.27 16.10 -17.72
N ALA A 51 -11.28 16.49 -16.90
CA ALA A 51 -9.87 16.54 -17.29
C ALA A 51 -8.94 15.84 -16.27
N PRO A 52 -8.99 14.50 -16.12
CA PRO A 52 -8.18 13.76 -15.14
C PRO A 52 -6.67 13.93 -15.31
N HIS A 53 -6.22 14.22 -16.53
CA HIS A 53 -4.82 14.47 -16.84
C HIS A 53 -4.29 15.81 -16.27
N LEU A 54 -5.17 16.74 -15.88
CA LEU A 54 -4.83 18.04 -15.28
C LEU A 54 -4.81 18.01 -13.74
N ILE A 55 -5.29 16.93 -13.12
CA ILE A 55 -5.34 16.75 -11.66
C ILE A 55 -3.95 16.85 -11.00
N ALA A 56 -2.90 16.54 -11.76
CA ALA A 56 -1.51 16.71 -11.35
C ALA A 56 -1.13 18.13 -10.93
N THR A 57 -1.68 19.14 -11.61
CA THR A 57 -1.37 20.56 -11.47
C THR A 57 -2.46 21.33 -10.75
N ASP A 58 -3.60 20.69 -10.46
CA ASP A 58 -4.72 21.26 -9.72
C ASP A 58 -4.33 21.54 -8.25
N GLN A 59 -4.34 22.81 -7.86
CA GLN A 59 -3.96 23.24 -6.51
C GLN A 59 -4.98 22.80 -5.44
N ALA A 60 -6.26 22.68 -5.79
CA ALA A 60 -7.28 22.22 -4.86
C ALA A 60 -7.09 20.73 -4.54
N VAL A 61 -6.82 19.90 -5.55
CA VAL A 61 -6.45 18.48 -5.37
C VAL A 61 -5.21 18.36 -4.49
N ARG A 62 -4.14 19.09 -4.82
CA ARG A 62 -2.89 19.06 -4.06
C ARG A 62 -3.11 19.43 -2.60
N GLY A 63 -3.92 20.46 -2.34
CA GLY A 63 -4.32 20.86 -0.99
C GLY A 63 -5.05 19.76 -0.22
N MET A 64 -5.97 19.04 -0.85
CA MET A 64 -6.69 17.92 -0.24
C MET A 64 -5.75 16.74 0.08
N LEU A 65 -4.84 16.41 -0.84
CA LEU A 65 -3.91 15.28 -0.68
C LEU A 65 -2.78 15.55 0.32
N MET A 66 -2.46 16.82 0.63
CA MET A 66 -1.41 17.17 1.59
C MET A 66 -1.61 16.55 2.98
N LYS A 67 -2.86 16.48 3.46
CA LYS A 67 -3.18 15.85 4.76
C LYS A 67 -2.75 14.38 4.78
N ARG A 68 -2.95 13.68 3.67
CA ARG A 68 -2.55 12.27 3.52
C ARG A 68 -1.03 12.14 3.40
N ALA A 69 -0.39 13.01 2.62
CA ALA A 69 1.06 13.04 2.45
C ALA A 69 1.80 13.22 3.79
N ALA A 70 1.27 14.03 4.70
CA ALA A 70 1.83 14.23 6.04
C ALA A 70 1.84 12.97 6.92
N THR A 71 1.03 11.96 6.58
CA THR A 71 0.95 10.67 7.29
C THR A 71 1.66 9.53 6.55
N LEU A 72 2.26 9.81 5.39
CA LEU A 72 2.89 8.79 4.57
C LEU A 72 4.31 8.49 5.08
N HIS A 73 4.54 7.23 5.44
CA HIS A 73 5.86 6.69 5.72
C HIS A 73 6.17 5.58 4.71
N LEU A 74 7.36 5.64 4.13
CA LEU A 74 7.78 4.69 3.10
C LEU A 74 8.40 3.45 3.77
N GLY A 75 7.75 2.31 3.61
CA GLY A 75 8.36 1.01 3.84
C GLY A 75 8.95 0.49 2.53
N ALA A 76 9.88 -0.47 2.62
CA ALA A 76 10.41 -1.09 1.42
C ALA A 76 9.31 -1.83 0.63
N ALA A 77 8.45 -2.58 1.33
CA ALA A 77 7.44 -3.44 0.72
C ALA A 77 6.00 -2.91 0.82
N ASN A 78 5.81 -1.67 1.29
CA ASN A 78 4.51 -1.03 1.45
C ASN A 78 4.61 0.49 1.59
N TYR A 79 3.48 1.15 1.39
CA TYR A 79 3.24 2.48 1.95
C TYR A 79 2.51 2.35 3.29
N CYS A 80 2.92 3.15 4.28
CA CYS A 80 2.27 3.22 5.58
C CYS A 80 1.55 4.57 5.70
N TRP A 81 0.22 4.52 5.74
CA TRP A 81 -0.63 5.68 5.94
C TRP A 81 -0.94 5.82 7.42
N PHE A 82 0.04 6.31 8.18
CA PHE A 82 0.02 6.41 9.65
C PHE A 82 -0.98 7.47 10.13
N ALA A 83 -2.26 7.23 9.89
CA ALA A 83 -3.37 8.15 10.17
C ALA A 83 -3.89 8.04 11.62
N ASP A 84 -3.57 6.94 12.30
CA ASP A 84 -4.10 6.58 13.62
C ASP A 84 -3.08 5.68 14.34
N PRO A 85 -2.33 6.20 15.34
CA PRO A 85 -1.35 5.42 16.09
C PRO A 85 -1.92 4.16 16.75
N ALA A 86 -3.19 4.17 17.17
CA ALA A 86 -3.82 3.02 17.83
C ALA A 86 -4.03 1.84 16.87
N LYS A 87 -4.12 2.11 15.57
CA LYS A 87 -4.24 1.08 14.52
C LYS A 87 -2.89 0.53 14.08
N ALA A 88 -1.79 1.23 14.34
CA ALA A 88 -0.46 0.81 13.91
C ALA A 88 -0.03 -0.50 14.60
N LEU A 89 0.04 -1.59 13.82
CA LEU A 89 0.40 -2.90 14.37
C LEU A 89 1.81 -2.91 14.97
N CYS A 90 2.76 -2.19 14.38
CA CYS A 90 4.11 -2.08 14.92
C CYS A 90 4.13 -1.45 16.33
N LEU A 91 3.33 -0.40 16.56
CA LEU A 91 3.24 0.25 17.86
C LEU A 91 2.55 -0.64 18.90
N ARG A 92 1.48 -1.33 18.49
CA ARG A 92 0.79 -2.28 19.38
C ARG A 92 1.69 -3.44 19.79
N LEU A 93 2.46 -4.00 18.86
CA LEU A 93 3.39 -5.09 19.16
C LEU A 93 4.59 -4.62 20.00
N ALA A 94 5.01 -3.37 19.85
CA ALA A 94 6.09 -2.78 20.65
C ALA A 94 5.65 -2.23 22.01
N GLY A 95 4.35 -2.22 22.32
CA GLY A 95 3.82 -1.66 23.57
C GLY A 95 3.87 -0.12 23.64
N THR A 96 3.93 0.58 22.51
CA THR A 96 4.07 2.04 22.42
C THR A 96 2.92 2.70 21.63
N PRO A 97 1.64 2.45 21.99
CA PRO A 97 0.48 2.84 21.16
C PRO A 97 0.29 4.36 21.00
N THR A 98 0.99 5.19 21.79
CA THR A 98 0.91 6.66 21.77
C THR A 98 2.07 7.32 21.03
N ALA A 99 2.96 6.54 20.39
CA ALA A 99 4.05 7.13 19.61
C ALA A 99 3.50 7.95 18.42
N SER A 100 4.18 9.05 18.10
CA SER A 100 3.76 9.98 17.04
C SER A 100 4.25 9.60 15.63
N ALA A 101 4.96 8.48 15.50
CA ALA A 101 5.46 7.96 14.24
C ALA A 101 5.49 6.43 14.26
N PRO A 102 5.37 5.75 13.10
CA PRO A 102 5.42 4.30 13.05
C PRO A 102 6.85 3.80 13.27
N LEU A 103 6.99 2.67 13.96
CA LEU A 103 8.23 1.87 13.95
C LEU A 103 8.31 1.09 12.63
N ILE A 104 8.63 1.78 11.54
CA ILE A 104 8.50 1.25 10.17
C ILE A 104 9.32 -0.04 9.95
N GLY A 105 10.50 -0.16 10.58
CA GLY A 105 11.33 -1.37 10.54
C GLY A 105 10.74 -2.58 11.28
N MET A 106 9.75 -2.36 12.15
CA MET A 106 9.01 -3.41 12.86
C MET A 106 7.60 -3.64 12.28
N CYS A 107 7.24 -2.93 11.21
CA CYS A 107 5.91 -3.06 10.63
C CYS A 107 5.77 -4.42 9.96
N ASP A 108 4.75 -5.18 10.36
CA ASP A 108 4.30 -6.31 9.56
C ASP A 108 3.43 -5.78 8.42
N PHE A 109 4.09 -5.51 7.30
CA PHE A 109 3.52 -4.87 6.13
C PHE A 109 2.32 -5.62 5.54
N ALA A 110 2.20 -6.93 5.75
CA ALA A 110 1.10 -7.74 5.25
C ALA A 110 -0.13 -7.74 6.17
N ARG A 111 0.03 -7.35 7.45
CA ARG A 111 -1.03 -7.41 8.46
C ARG A 111 -1.42 -6.06 9.04
N CYS A 112 -0.57 -5.05 8.92
CA CYS A 112 -0.86 -3.73 9.48
C CYS A 112 -2.07 -3.09 8.76
N PRO A 113 -3.12 -2.67 9.47
CA PRO A 113 -4.34 -2.09 8.88
C PRO A 113 -4.12 -0.71 8.22
N GLN A 114 -2.91 -0.18 8.28
CA GLN A 114 -2.51 1.09 7.67
C GLN A 114 -1.50 0.91 6.53
N ALA A 115 -1.17 -0.34 6.19
CA ALA A 115 -0.26 -0.66 5.11
C ALA A 115 -1.02 -0.95 3.81
N THR A 116 -0.57 -0.32 2.71
CA THR A 116 -1.01 -0.65 1.35
C THR A 116 0.14 -1.19 0.53
N HIS A 117 -0.20 -2.06 -0.42
CA HIS A 117 0.71 -2.56 -1.45
C HIS A 117 0.29 -1.98 -2.80
N HIS A 118 1.28 -1.63 -3.61
CA HIS A 118 1.12 -0.92 -4.89
C HIS A 118 1.96 -1.68 -5.92
N PRO A 119 1.75 -1.48 -7.23
CA PRO A 119 2.51 -2.17 -8.26
C PRO A 119 4.04 -2.09 -8.07
N CYS A 120 4.54 -0.94 -7.60
CA CYS A 120 5.97 -0.73 -7.30
C CYS A 120 6.52 -1.67 -6.21
N HIS A 121 5.69 -2.17 -5.30
CA HIS A 121 6.08 -3.10 -4.23
C HIS A 121 6.15 -4.56 -4.71
N ARG A 122 5.54 -4.88 -5.87
CA ARG A 122 5.47 -6.23 -6.42
C ARG A 122 6.83 -6.95 -6.50
N PRO A 123 7.92 -6.33 -7.00
CA PRO A 123 9.21 -7.02 -7.15
C PRO A 123 9.78 -7.52 -5.82
N LEU A 124 9.59 -6.77 -4.73
CA LEU A 124 10.05 -7.16 -3.40
C LEU A 124 9.25 -8.34 -2.84
N TRP A 125 7.93 -8.33 -3.00
CA TRP A 125 7.09 -9.46 -2.60
C TRP A 125 7.40 -10.72 -3.41
N ALA A 126 7.61 -10.58 -4.73
CA ALA A 126 8.07 -11.69 -5.56
C ALA A 126 9.45 -12.21 -5.10
N GLY A 127 10.36 -11.33 -4.70
CA GLY A 127 11.63 -11.69 -4.09
C GLY A 127 11.47 -12.49 -2.80
N ALA A 128 10.60 -12.03 -1.89
CA ALA A 128 10.30 -12.71 -0.63
C ALA A 128 9.75 -14.13 -0.85
N VAL A 129 8.82 -14.30 -1.82
CA VAL A 129 8.31 -15.63 -2.20
C VAL A 129 9.44 -16.52 -2.71
N ARG A 130 10.26 -16.03 -3.66
CA ARG A 130 11.37 -16.82 -4.22
C ARG A 130 12.34 -17.27 -3.13
N SER A 131 12.84 -16.34 -2.32
CA SER A 131 13.79 -16.64 -1.24
C SER A 131 13.20 -17.60 -0.21
N GLY A 132 11.96 -17.37 0.23
CA GLY A 132 11.28 -18.24 1.19
C GLY A 132 11.08 -19.66 0.65
N THR A 133 10.70 -19.81 -0.63
CA THR A 133 10.57 -21.12 -1.28
C THR A 133 11.92 -21.83 -1.40
N THR A 134 12.99 -21.11 -1.74
CA THR A 134 14.35 -21.68 -1.75
C THR A 134 14.74 -22.19 -0.37
N PHE A 135 14.54 -21.40 0.69
CA PHE A 135 14.87 -21.82 2.05
C PHE A 135 14.02 -23.00 2.53
N LEU A 136 12.72 -23.04 2.19
CA LEU A 136 11.85 -24.20 2.47
C LEU A 136 12.38 -25.50 1.87
N GLY A 137 12.93 -25.44 0.66
CA GLY A 137 13.55 -26.58 -0.03
C GLY A 137 14.86 -27.05 0.62
N GLN A 138 15.54 -26.17 1.36
CA GLN A 138 16.80 -26.47 2.05
C GLN A 138 16.59 -27.04 3.46
N LEU A 139 15.37 -26.97 4.01
CA LEU A 139 15.08 -27.51 5.33
C LEU A 139 15.15 -29.04 5.34
N GLY A 140 15.86 -29.60 6.32
CA GLY A 140 15.98 -31.03 6.57
C GLY A 140 14.71 -31.66 7.16
N ARG A 141 14.70 -32.99 7.25
CA ARG A 141 13.55 -33.79 7.72
C ARG A 141 13.15 -33.50 9.18
N GLY A 142 14.10 -33.13 10.04
CA GLY A 142 13.83 -32.81 11.46
C GLY A 142 13.27 -31.41 11.75
N GLN A 143 13.12 -30.56 10.72
CA GLN A 143 12.77 -29.14 10.91
C GLN A 143 11.28 -28.85 10.66
N ALA A 144 10.38 -29.71 11.17
CA ALA A 144 8.94 -29.61 10.89
C ALA A 144 8.32 -28.27 11.35
N ALA A 145 8.66 -27.80 12.55
CA ALA A 145 8.17 -26.53 13.08
C ALA A 145 8.62 -25.33 12.22
N GLU A 146 9.89 -25.31 11.81
CA GLU A 146 10.43 -24.25 10.96
C GLU A 146 9.82 -24.29 9.55
N ARG A 147 9.58 -25.50 9.01
CA ARG A 147 8.88 -25.67 7.74
C ARG A 147 7.46 -25.10 7.80
N ALA A 148 6.73 -25.35 8.88
CA ALA A 148 5.40 -24.79 9.08
C ALA A 148 5.46 -23.26 9.16
N ARG A 149 6.32 -22.71 10.03
CA ARG A 149 6.49 -21.26 10.21
C ARG A 149 6.86 -20.54 8.91
N LEU A 150 7.86 -21.04 8.18
CA LEU A 150 8.30 -20.44 6.92
C LEU A 150 7.27 -20.65 5.80
N GLY A 151 6.58 -21.79 5.79
CA GLY A 151 5.48 -22.09 4.86
C GLY A 151 4.34 -21.07 4.97
N GLU A 152 3.94 -20.73 6.21
CA GLU A 152 2.95 -19.67 6.45
C GLU A 152 3.41 -18.29 5.97
N GLN A 153 4.70 -17.96 6.14
CA GLN A 153 5.28 -16.71 5.66
C GLN A 153 5.26 -16.63 4.13
N VAL A 154 5.67 -17.70 3.44
CA VAL A 154 5.61 -17.78 1.96
C VAL A 154 4.17 -17.68 1.47
N ALA A 155 3.25 -18.46 2.04
CA ALA A 155 1.84 -18.42 1.66
C ALA A 155 1.22 -17.03 1.85
N ARG A 156 1.64 -16.29 2.89
CA ARG A 156 1.22 -14.90 3.09
C ARG A 156 1.78 -13.97 2.02
N ALA A 157 3.08 -14.07 1.71
CA ALA A 157 3.72 -13.27 0.67
C ALA A 157 3.10 -13.52 -0.72
N GLU A 158 2.75 -14.77 -1.03
CA GLU A 158 2.04 -15.12 -2.26
C GLU A 158 0.63 -14.50 -2.34
N ARG A 159 -0.11 -14.46 -1.23
CA ARG A 159 -1.41 -13.78 -1.18
C ARG A 159 -1.26 -12.28 -1.44
N VAL A 160 -0.23 -11.65 -0.89
CA VAL A 160 0.05 -10.23 -1.17
C VAL A 160 0.37 -10.03 -2.64
N LEU A 161 1.23 -10.88 -3.23
CA LEU A 161 1.58 -10.79 -4.64
C LEU A 161 0.34 -10.91 -5.55
N ARG A 162 -0.52 -11.91 -5.30
CA ARG A 162 -1.79 -12.07 -6.03
C ARG A 162 -2.71 -10.87 -5.87
N ALA A 163 -2.78 -10.28 -4.67
CA ALA A 163 -3.61 -9.11 -4.42
C ALA A 163 -3.10 -7.86 -5.15
N ILE A 164 -1.78 -7.66 -5.24
CA ILE A 164 -1.19 -6.59 -6.05
C ILE A 164 -1.55 -6.79 -7.53
N ASP A 165 -1.38 -8.01 -8.05
CA ASP A 165 -1.65 -8.32 -9.47
C ASP A 165 -3.13 -8.13 -9.82
N ALA A 166 -4.03 -8.56 -8.94
CA ALA A 166 -5.47 -8.39 -9.12
C ALA A 166 -5.87 -6.90 -9.08
N ALA A 167 -5.37 -6.15 -8.09
CA ALA A 167 -5.71 -4.74 -7.92
C ALA A 167 -5.13 -3.83 -9.03
N ALA A 168 -4.01 -4.23 -9.64
CA ALA A 168 -3.43 -3.54 -10.78
C ALA A 168 -4.17 -3.80 -12.11
N SER A 169 -4.96 -4.87 -12.20
CA SER A 169 -5.62 -5.31 -13.45
C SER A 169 -7.06 -4.80 -13.60
N GLY A 170 -7.53 -3.96 -12.69
CA GLY A 170 -8.96 -3.62 -12.48
C GLY A 170 -9.74 -2.99 -13.63
N HIS A 171 -9.17 -2.77 -14.82
CA HIS A 171 -9.88 -2.26 -16.01
C HIS A 171 -9.63 -3.09 -17.30
N ALA A 172 -8.91 -4.21 -17.26
CA ALA A 172 -8.70 -5.03 -18.47
C ALA A 172 -9.94 -5.84 -18.90
N HIS A 173 -11.01 -5.89 -18.09
CA HIS A 173 -12.15 -6.79 -18.32
C HIS A 173 -13.44 -6.10 -18.82
N GLU A 174 -13.50 -4.77 -18.94
CA GLU A 174 -14.75 -4.06 -19.27
C GLU A 174 -14.86 -3.59 -20.74
N GLY A 175 -14.13 -4.24 -21.66
CA GLY A 175 -14.04 -3.83 -23.07
C GLY A 175 -14.03 -4.95 -24.12
N THR A 176 -14.82 -6.01 -23.98
CA THR A 176 -14.91 -7.07 -25.02
C THR A 176 -16.33 -7.56 -25.37
N GLU A 177 -17.39 -6.84 -25.03
CA GLU A 177 -18.71 -7.15 -25.62
C GLU A 177 -19.45 -5.89 -26.07
N ARG A 178 -19.26 -5.53 -27.35
CA ARG A 178 -20.30 -5.07 -28.29
C ARG A 178 -19.92 -5.44 -29.71
#